data_AF-A0AAV0DV37-F1
#
_entry.id   AF-A0AAV0DV37-F1
#
_cell.length_a   1.000
_cell.length_b   1.000
_cell.length_c   1.000
_cell.angle_alpha   90.00
_cell.angle_beta   90.00
_cell.angle_gamma   90.00
#
_symmetry.space_group_name_H-M   'P 1'
#
loop_
_entity.id
_entity.type
_entity.pdbx_description
1 polymer ?
#
loop_
_entity_poly.entity_id
_entity_poly.type
_entity_poly.pdbx_seq_one_letter_code
_entity_poly.pdbx_strand_id
1 'polypeptide(L)'
;MAMVQRATRAASITKTHLLPVSTFRRRQPRRTYAQTPPAAKRVPFTVSAHGKSWVDPYHWMRKTDDPDFISYLQQENAYAEAFMEDTQEMQRTLYTEMVSRIPSRISTPPERWGPCVLWNDIGYTLSTFQRGRSFQSCVGSWLMRIKVGSVR
;
A
#
# COMPACT_ATOMS: atom_id res chain seq x y z
N MET A 1 13.03 -44.28 68.98
CA MET A 1 11.75 -43.77 68.46
C MET A 1 11.88 -42.25 68.31
N ALA A 2 11.98 -41.73 67.09
CA ALA A 2 12.13 -40.30 66.84
C ALA A 2 11.12 -39.83 65.79
N MET A 3 10.65 -38.60 66.01
CA MET A 3 9.42 -37.98 65.54
C MET A 3 9.33 -37.72 64.03
N VAL A 4 8.10 -37.77 63.53
CA VAL A 4 7.65 -37.20 62.26
C VAL A 4 7.42 -35.70 62.44
N GLN A 5 8.00 -34.87 61.56
CA GLN A 5 7.60 -33.47 61.40
C GLN A 5 7.31 -33.20 59.91
N ARG A 6 6.03 -32.92 59.60
CA ARG A 6 5.59 -32.44 58.29
C ARG A 6 5.71 -30.92 58.27
N ALA A 7 6.56 -30.39 57.39
CA ALA A 7 6.63 -28.97 57.11
C ALA A 7 5.74 -28.63 55.90
N THR A 8 4.71 -27.83 56.12
CA THR A 8 3.89 -27.20 55.08
C THR A 8 4.61 -25.95 54.56
N ARG A 9 4.86 -25.85 53.25
CA ARG A 9 5.49 -24.69 52.62
C ARG A 9 4.42 -23.86 51.90
N ALA A 10 4.18 -22.65 52.40
CA ALA A 10 3.33 -21.65 51.76
C ALA A 10 4.04 -21.05 50.53
N ALA A 11 3.31 -20.85 49.43
CA ALA A 11 3.80 -20.23 48.21
C ALA A 11 3.64 -18.70 48.29
N SER A 12 4.75 -17.97 48.22
CA SER A 12 4.76 -16.51 48.21
C SER A 12 4.70 -16.01 46.75
N ILE A 13 3.59 -15.36 46.38
CA ILE A 13 3.40 -14.74 45.06
C ILE A 13 4.28 -13.48 44.99
N THR A 14 5.22 -13.43 44.05
CA THR A 14 6.12 -12.29 43.84
C THR A 14 5.44 -11.14 43.10
N LYS A 15 5.65 -9.94 43.63
CA LYS A 15 5.16 -8.61 43.27
C LYS A 15 5.41 -8.22 41.81
N THR A 16 4.34 -7.98 41.06
CA THR A 16 4.35 -7.40 39.69
C THR A 16 4.81 -5.94 39.74
N HIS A 17 5.95 -5.62 39.13
CA HIS A 17 6.41 -4.24 38.93
C HIS A 17 5.78 -3.67 37.65
N LEU A 18 4.86 -2.71 37.83
CA LEU A 18 4.35 -1.87 36.73
C LEU A 18 5.43 -0.87 36.33
N LEU A 19 5.85 -0.89 35.06
CA LEU A 19 6.71 0.15 34.48
C LEU A 19 5.83 1.35 34.06
N PRO A 20 6.26 2.61 34.29
CA PRO A 20 5.48 3.78 33.93
C PRO A 20 5.48 3.99 32.42
N VAL A 21 4.29 4.13 31.84
CA VAL A 21 4.09 4.56 30.45
C VAL A 21 4.55 6.02 30.35
N SER A 22 5.78 6.25 29.89
CA SER A 22 6.27 7.58 29.57
C SER A 22 5.53 8.11 28.35
N THR A 23 4.63 9.08 28.57
CA THR A 23 4.00 9.88 27.52
C THR A 23 4.99 10.89 26.96
N PHE A 24 6.07 10.41 26.32
CA PHE A 24 6.98 11.28 25.61
C PHE A 24 6.34 11.78 24.32
N ARG A 25 5.47 12.80 24.44
CA ARG A 25 4.89 13.51 23.30
C ARG A 25 6.00 14.36 22.69
N ARG A 26 6.72 13.81 21.71
CA ARG A 26 7.69 14.54 20.88
C ARG A 26 6.94 15.73 20.24
N ARG A 27 7.17 16.95 20.72
CA ARG A 27 6.76 18.16 20.00
C ARG A 27 7.61 18.18 18.73
N GLN A 28 7.01 17.87 17.58
CA GLN A 28 7.69 18.09 16.32
C GLN A 28 7.91 19.59 16.16
N PRO A 29 9.15 20.04 15.86
CA PRO A 29 9.36 21.43 15.48
C PRO A 29 8.51 21.73 14.25
N ARG A 30 7.91 22.93 14.19
CA ARG A 30 7.24 23.39 12.97
C ARG A 30 8.28 23.40 11.85
N ARG A 31 8.13 22.51 10.87
CA ARG A 31 8.99 22.50 9.69
C ARG A 31 8.85 23.85 8.99
N THR A 32 9.95 24.58 8.91
CA THR A 32 10.09 25.73 8.00
C THR A 32 10.44 25.15 6.65
N TYR A 33 9.46 25.05 5.77
CA TYR A 33 9.68 24.52 4.42
C TYR A 33 10.55 25.51 3.64
N ALA A 34 11.67 25.02 3.10
CA ALA A 34 12.66 25.85 2.42
C ALA A 34 12.14 26.43 1.10
N GLN A 35 11.08 25.85 0.54
CA GLN A 35 10.51 26.20 -0.76
C GLN A 35 9.06 26.67 -0.61
N THR A 36 8.67 27.67 -1.40
CA THR A 36 7.27 28.12 -1.49
C THR A 36 6.56 27.27 -2.55
N PRO A 37 5.32 26.79 -2.30
CA PRO A 37 4.59 26.00 -3.28
C PRO A 37 4.30 26.81 -4.55
N PRO A 38 4.33 26.18 -5.74
CA PRO A 38 4.04 26.87 -6.98
C PRO A 38 2.56 27.28 -7.04
N ALA A 39 2.31 28.47 -7.57
CA ALA A 39 0.96 29.02 -7.64
C ALA A 39 0.30 28.67 -8.99
N ALA A 40 -0.82 27.95 -8.94
CA ALA A 40 -1.61 27.65 -10.12
C ALA A 40 -2.27 28.89 -10.75
N LYS A 41 -2.23 28.98 -12.08
CA LYS A 41 -3.01 29.93 -12.89
C LYS A 41 -4.51 29.76 -12.60
N ARG A 42 -5.22 30.88 -12.47
CA ARG A 42 -6.67 30.92 -12.32
C ARG A 42 -7.31 31.47 -13.60
N VAL A 43 -8.11 30.65 -14.27
CA VAL A 43 -8.84 31.01 -15.48
C VAL A 43 -10.33 30.78 -15.21
N PRO A 44 -11.16 31.84 -15.11
CA PRO A 44 -12.56 31.67 -14.78
C PRO A 44 -13.26 30.82 -15.85
N PHE A 45 -13.85 29.71 -15.43
CA PHE A 45 -14.63 28.83 -16.29
C PHE A 45 -15.91 28.43 -15.58
N THR A 46 -17.06 28.59 -16.22
CA THR A 46 -18.35 28.25 -15.61
C THR A 46 -18.73 26.82 -16.00
N VAL A 47 -18.85 25.94 -15.01
CA VAL A 47 -19.37 24.58 -15.18
C VAL A 47 -20.86 24.59 -14.84
N SER A 48 -21.68 23.91 -15.65
CA SER A 48 -23.08 23.65 -15.34
C SER A 48 -23.36 22.15 -15.30
N ALA A 49 -24.04 21.70 -14.26
CA ALA A 49 -24.49 20.31 -14.11
C ALA A 49 -25.79 20.27 -13.29
N HIS A 50 -26.74 19.43 -13.70
CA HIS A 50 -28.01 19.22 -13.01
C HIS A 50 -28.76 20.51 -12.62
N GLY A 51 -28.82 21.48 -13.54
CA GLY A 51 -29.51 22.76 -13.31
C GLY A 51 -28.81 23.72 -12.35
N LYS A 52 -27.58 23.42 -11.91
CA LYS A 52 -26.73 24.30 -11.09
C LYS A 52 -25.49 24.72 -11.87
N SER A 53 -25.01 25.93 -11.61
CA SER A 53 -23.76 26.46 -12.19
C SER A 53 -22.83 26.97 -11.10
N TRP A 54 -21.52 26.79 -11.31
CA TRP A 54 -20.46 27.35 -10.47
C TRP A 54 -19.24 27.70 -11.31
N VAL A 55 -18.39 28.59 -10.78
CA VAL A 55 -17.12 28.96 -11.42
C VAL A 55 -16.02 28.04 -10.89
N ASP A 56 -15.33 27.37 -11.80
CA ASP A 56 -14.15 26.53 -11.57
C ASP A 56 -12.92 27.21 -12.22
N PRO A 57 -12.11 27.97 -11.46
CA PRO A 57 -10.92 28.65 -11.97
C PRO A 57 -9.80 27.72 -12.46
N TYR A 58 -9.90 26.41 -12.18
CA TYR A 58 -8.85 25.42 -12.44
C TYR A 58 -9.26 24.41 -13.52
N HIS A 59 -10.37 24.67 -14.22
CA HIS A 59 -10.90 23.78 -15.25
C HIS A 59 -9.90 23.43 -16.36
N TRP A 60 -8.94 24.32 -16.63
CA TRP A 60 -7.88 24.14 -17.63
C TRP A 60 -6.97 22.93 -17.33
N MET A 61 -6.82 22.53 -16.06
CA MET A 61 -6.03 21.36 -15.64
C MET A 61 -6.62 20.01 -16.05
N ARG A 62 -7.85 20.00 -16.59
CA ARG A 62 -8.49 18.77 -17.07
C ARG A 62 -7.80 18.19 -18.32
N LYS A 63 -7.13 19.03 -19.12
CA LYS A 63 -6.46 18.63 -20.36
C LYS A 63 -5.03 18.18 -20.05
N THR A 64 -4.80 16.87 -20.05
CA THR A 64 -3.48 16.30 -19.72
C THR A 64 -2.39 16.66 -20.74
N ASP A 65 -2.76 16.91 -22.00
CA ASP A 65 -1.81 17.21 -23.08
C ASP A 65 -1.46 18.71 -23.19
N ASP A 66 -2.05 19.57 -22.35
CA ASP A 66 -1.81 21.01 -22.39
C ASP A 66 -0.39 21.34 -21.86
N PRO A 67 0.47 22.05 -22.63
CA PRO A 67 1.81 22.39 -22.18
C PRO A 67 1.83 23.25 -20.90
N ASP A 68 0.83 24.11 -20.68
CA ASP A 68 0.73 24.91 -19.45
C ASP A 68 0.52 23.98 -18.22
N PHE A 69 -0.26 22.90 -18.40
CA PHE A 69 -0.54 21.94 -17.34
C PHE A 69 0.66 21.05 -17.04
N ILE A 70 1.35 20.55 -18.08
CA ILE A 70 2.57 19.76 -17.92
C ILE A 70 3.65 20.59 -17.20
N SER A 71 3.84 21.85 -17.58
CA SER A 71 4.78 22.77 -16.92
C SER A 71 4.45 22.95 -15.43
N TYR A 72 3.17 23.13 -15.09
CA TYR A 72 2.75 23.22 -13.70
C TYR A 72 3.00 21.92 -12.92
N LEU A 73 2.72 20.75 -13.51
CA LEU A 73 3.01 19.46 -12.88
C LEU A 73 4.51 19.25 -12.61
N GLN A 74 5.38 19.70 -13.52
CA GLN A 74 6.83 19.63 -13.31
C GLN A 74 7.27 20.50 -12.12
N GLN A 75 6.69 21.70 -11.97
CA GLN A 75 6.95 22.57 -10.83
C GLN A 75 6.47 21.94 -9.51
N GLU A 76 5.29 21.33 -9.51
CA GLU A 76 4.75 20.61 -8.35
C GLU A 76 5.61 19.39 -7.98
N ASN A 77 6.07 18.62 -8.95
CA ASN A 77 6.97 17.48 -8.70
C ASN A 77 8.29 17.95 -8.11
N ALA A 78 8.90 19.01 -8.64
CA ALA A 78 10.14 19.58 -8.10
C ALA A 78 9.95 20.11 -6.66
N TYR A 79 8.81 20.76 -6.38
CA TYR A 79 8.46 21.17 -5.03
C TYR A 79 8.29 19.96 -4.10
N ALA A 80 7.59 18.91 -4.53
CA ALA A 80 7.39 17.70 -3.74
C ALA A 80 8.71 16.99 -3.44
N GLU A 81 9.61 16.87 -4.42
CA GLU A 81 10.94 16.29 -4.24
C GLU A 81 11.76 17.07 -3.20
N ALA A 82 11.81 18.41 -3.32
CA ALA A 82 12.52 19.26 -2.37
C ALA A 82 11.88 19.25 -0.97
N PHE A 83 10.55 19.19 -0.89
CA PHE A 83 9.83 19.13 0.37
C PHE A 83 10.05 17.80 1.11
N MET A 84 10.19 16.70 0.36
CA MET A 84 10.34 15.35 0.91
C MET A 84 11.79 14.89 1.04
N GLU A 85 12.76 15.71 0.62
CA GLU A 85 14.19 15.40 0.63
C GLU A 85 14.68 14.84 1.97
N ASP A 86 14.25 15.45 3.08
CA ASP A 86 14.65 15.06 4.43
C ASP A 86 14.14 13.69 4.89
N THR A 87 13.17 13.10 4.16
CA THR A 87 12.59 11.80 4.48
C THR A 87 13.03 10.67 3.53
N GLN A 88 13.91 10.94 2.57
CA GLN A 88 14.29 9.95 1.54
C GLN A 88 14.86 8.65 2.13
N GLU A 89 15.72 8.74 3.14
CA GLU A 89 16.28 7.55 3.80
C GLU A 89 15.18 6.71 4.46
N MET A 90 14.28 7.36 5.20
CA MET A 90 13.15 6.69 5.86
C MET A 90 12.22 6.02 4.84
N GLN A 91 11.93 6.68 3.71
CA GLN A 91 11.14 6.11 2.62
C GLN A 91 11.80 4.85 2.05
N ARG A 92 13.12 4.86 1.85
CA ARG A 92 13.88 3.72 1.32
C ARG A 92 13.88 2.52 2.28
N THR A 93 14.00 2.77 3.58
CA THR A 93 13.90 1.72 4.60
C THR A 93 12.51 1.09 4.57
N LEU A 94 11.46 1.92 4.62
CA LEU A 94 10.07 1.44 4.58
C LEU A 94 9.77 0.66 3.29
N TYR A 95 10.24 1.14 2.14
CA TYR A 95 10.10 0.44 0.87
C TYR A 95 10.72 -0.96 0.95
N THR A 96 11.94 -1.08 1.47
CA THR A 96 12.64 -2.36 1.60
C THR A 96 11.90 -3.30 2.56
N GLU A 97 11.42 -2.77 3.69
CA GLU A 97 10.63 -3.54 4.65
C GLU A 97 9.30 -4.03 4.06
N MET A 98 8.61 -3.19 3.29
CA MET A 98 7.36 -3.58 2.63
C MET A 98 7.59 -4.66 1.58
N VAL A 99 8.58 -4.47 0.70
CA VAL A 99 8.90 -5.45 -0.36
C VAL A 99 9.36 -6.78 0.23
N SER A 100 10.17 -6.77 1.29
CA SER A 100 10.63 -8.02 1.94
C SER A 100 9.51 -8.84 2.58
N ARG A 101 8.37 -8.22 2.91
CA ARG A 101 7.20 -8.92 3.48
C ARG A 101 6.25 -9.45 2.41
N ILE A 102 6.38 -9.02 1.16
CA ILE A 102 5.51 -9.46 0.07
C ILE A 102 6.11 -10.74 -0.55
N PRO A 103 5.39 -11.89 -0.50
CA PRO A 103 5.88 -13.13 -1.07
C PRO A 103 5.94 -13.04 -2.60
N SER A 104 6.85 -13.82 -3.19
CA SER A 104 7.14 -13.77 -4.63
C SER A 104 6.06 -14.30 -5.56
N ARG A 105 5.16 -15.09 -5.01
CA ARG A 105 4.03 -15.65 -5.73
C ARG A 105 2.85 -15.68 -4.78
N ILE A 106 1.81 -14.92 -5.12
CA ILE A 106 0.54 -14.93 -4.40
C ILE A 106 -0.47 -15.60 -5.33
N SER A 107 -1.25 -16.53 -4.79
CA SER A 107 -2.37 -17.12 -5.51
C SER A 107 -3.65 -16.80 -4.76
N THR A 108 -4.69 -16.36 -5.47
CA THR A 108 -6.00 -16.18 -4.85
C THR A 108 -6.66 -17.54 -4.61
N PRO A 109 -7.45 -17.71 -3.53
CA PRO A 109 -8.25 -18.91 -3.36
C PRO A 109 -9.13 -19.16 -4.59
N PRO A 110 -9.29 -20.43 -5.02
CA PRO A 110 -10.11 -20.77 -6.17
C PRO A 110 -11.58 -20.46 -5.91
N GLU A 111 -12.19 -19.64 -6.76
CA GLU A 111 -13.61 -19.30 -6.71
C GLU A 111 -14.38 -20.03 -7.81
N ARG A 112 -15.57 -20.54 -7.49
CA ARG A 112 -16.44 -21.19 -8.48
C ARG A 112 -17.23 -20.14 -9.23
N TRP A 113 -17.16 -20.17 -10.55
CA TRP A 113 -18.03 -19.41 -11.43
C TRP A 113 -18.69 -20.35 -12.45
N GLY A 114 -19.92 -20.75 -12.14
CA GLY A 114 -20.64 -21.77 -12.90
C GLY A 114 -19.86 -23.11 -12.95
N PRO A 115 -19.61 -23.68 -14.14
CA PRO A 115 -18.86 -24.94 -14.28
C PRO A 115 -17.33 -24.77 -14.17
N CYS A 116 -16.82 -23.55 -14.03
CA CYS A 116 -15.39 -23.24 -14.01
C CYS A 116 -14.92 -22.84 -12.60
N VAL A 117 -13.61 -22.99 -12.37
CA VAL A 117 -12.90 -22.47 -11.20
C VAL A 117 -11.91 -21.41 -11.67
N LEU A 118 -11.95 -20.26 -11.03
CA LEU A 118 -11.07 -19.12 -11.30
C LEU A 118 -10.08 -18.94 -10.16
N TRP A 119 -8.82 -18.68 -10.51
CA TRP A 119 -7.83 -18.18 -9.58
C TRP A 119 -6.82 -17.31 -10.33
N ASN A 120 -6.19 -16.41 -9.59
CA ASN A 120 -5.18 -15.50 -10.09
C ASN A 120 -3.86 -15.83 -9.44
N ASP A 121 -2.84 -16.04 -10.27
CA ASP A 121 -1.46 -16.06 -9.81
C ASP A 121 -0.84 -14.69 -10.07
N ILE A 122 -0.55 -13.97 -8.98
CA ILE A 122 0.11 -12.68 -9.00
C ILE A 122 1.60 -12.93 -8.81
N GLY A 123 2.36 -12.72 -9.89
CA GLY A 123 3.81 -12.59 -9.87
C GLY A 123 4.25 -11.14 -10.05
N TYR A 124 5.55 -10.89 -9.93
CA TYR A 124 6.13 -9.53 -9.96
C TYR A 124 6.01 -8.80 -11.31
N THR A 125 5.86 -9.51 -12.42
CA THR A 125 5.92 -8.90 -13.77
C THR A 125 4.60 -8.95 -14.51
N LEU A 126 3.75 -9.95 -14.26
CA LEU A 126 2.44 -10.11 -14.87
C LEU A 126 1.51 -10.90 -13.93
N SER A 127 0.27 -10.45 -13.78
CA SER A 127 -0.81 -11.27 -13.23
C SER A 127 -1.28 -12.26 -14.31
N THR A 128 -1.23 -13.56 -14.02
CA THR A 128 -1.75 -14.58 -14.94
C THR A 128 -3.11 -15.05 -14.44
N PHE A 129 -4.16 -14.77 -15.21
CA PHE A 129 -5.51 -15.28 -14.96
C PHE A 129 -5.64 -16.70 -15.52
N GLN A 130 -6.01 -17.66 -14.69
CA GLN A 130 -6.18 -19.05 -15.10
C GLN A 130 -7.63 -19.52 -14.86
N ARG A 131 -8.14 -20.35 -15.78
CA ARG A 131 -9.48 -20.94 -15.71
C ARG A 131 -9.36 -22.45 -15.82
N GLY A 132 -9.75 -23.17 -14.77
CA GLY A 132 -9.80 -24.64 -14.74
C GLY A 132 -11.23 -25.18 -14.75
N ARG A 133 -11.41 -26.45 -15.14
CA ARG A 133 -12.61 -27.25 -14.83
C ARG A 133 -12.28 -28.19 -13.67
N SER A 134 -13.19 -28.26 -12.70
CA SER A 134 -13.21 -29.01 -11.42
C SER A 134 -11.94 -29.72 -10.89
N PHE A 135 -11.67 -29.52 -9.58
CA PHE A 135 -10.56 -30.08 -8.79
C PHE A 135 -10.53 -31.62 -8.66
N GLN A 136 -11.44 -32.35 -9.33
CA GLN A 136 -11.65 -33.80 -9.11
C GLN A 136 -11.16 -34.71 -10.24
N SER A 137 -10.62 -34.18 -11.35
CA SER A 137 -9.96 -35.02 -12.35
C SER A 137 -8.45 -35.09 -12.11
N CYS A 138 -8.04 -35.63 -10.96
CA CYS A 138 -6.70 -36.16 -10.77
C CYS A 138 -6.65 -37.59 -11.30
N VAL A 139 -6.60 -37.79 -12.62
CA VAL A 139 -5.83 -38.89 -13.25
C VAL A 139 -5.53 -38.49 -14.71
N GLY A 140 -4.31 -38.02 -14.95
CA GLY A 140 -3.71 -37.94 -16.28
C GLY A 140 -4.17 -36.76 -17.16
N SER A 141 -3.18 -36.18 -17.85
CA SER A 141 -3.29 -35.48 -19.16
C SER A 141 -2.79 -34.04 -19.18
N TRP A 142 -1.57 -33.92 -19.74
CA TRP A 142 -1.02 -32.85 -20.56
C TRP A 142 -1.10 -31.39 -20.08
N LEU A 143 0.05 -30.87 -19.64
CA LEU A 143 0.40 -29.44 -19.61
C LEU A 143 0.24 -28.82 -21.01
N MET A 144 -0.94 -28.29 -21.33
CA MET A 144 -1.13 -27.41 -22.48
C MET A 144 -0.59 -26.01 -22.10
N ARG A 145 0.72 -25.84 -22.23
CA ARG A 145 1.40 -24.53 -22.12
C ARG A 145 1.00 -23.70 -23.34
N ILE A 146 0.00 -22.83 -23.21
CA ILE A 146 -0.27 -21.79 -24.22
C ILE A 146 0.93 -20.82 -24.19
N LYS A 147 1.89 -21.05 -25.08
CA LYS A 147 2.86 -20.03 -25.49
C LYS A 147 2.06 -18.96 -26.23
N VAL A 148 1.73 -17.86 -25.54
CA VAL A 148 1.34 -16.64 -26.24
C VAL A 148 2.57 -16.20 -27.04
N GLY A 149 2.44 -16.27 -28.36
CA GLY A 149 3.52 -16.00 -29.29
C GLY A 149 4.10 -14.61 -29.11
N SER A 150 5.42 -14.55 -29.05
CA SER A 150 6.21 -13.34 -29.28
C SER A 150 5.93 -12.83 -30.68
N VAL A 151 5.32 -11.66 -30.79
CA VAL A 151 5.30 -10.87 -32.04
C VAL A 151 6.57 -10.03 -32.04
N ARG A 152 7.32 -10.12 -33.15
CA ARG A 152 8.48 -9.28 -33.46
C ARG A 152 8.04 -7.88 -33.86
#